data_AF-A0A1A8SGH0-F1
#
_entry.id   AF-A0A1A8SGH0-F1
#
_cell.length_a   1.000
_cell.length_b   1.000
_cell.length_c   1.000
_cell.angle_alpha   90.00
_cell.angle_beta   90.00
_cell.angle_gamma   90.00
#
_symmetry.space_group_name_H-M   'P 1'
#
loop_
_entity.id
_entity.type
_entity.pdbx_description
1 polymer ?
#
loop_
_entity_poly.entity_id
_entity_poly.type
_entity_poly.pdbx_seq_one_letter_code
_entity_poly.pdbx_strand_id
1 'polypeptide(L)'
;VNVNLFDLKDTCKRIREAYRKILATGCIPLTMGGDHTIAYPILQAVAERHGPVGLVHVDAHADTSDVVLGEKIGHGTPFRRCVEEGLLDCN
;
A
#
# COMPACT_ATOMS: atom_id res chain seq x y z
N VAL A 1 -2.49 3.35 13.94
CA VAL A 1 -1.48 4.24 13.31
C VAL A 1 -1.98 5.66 13.44
N ASN A 2 -1.16 6.63 13.87
CA ASN A 2 -1.56 8.04 13.87
C ASN A 2 -1.33 8.62 12.46
N VAL A 3 -2.38 9.19 11.85
CA VAL A 3 -2.40 9.65 10.45
C VAL A 3 -2.65 11.17 10.39
N ASN A 4 -2.33 11.78 9.24
CA ASN A 4 -2.60 13.18 8.98
C ASN A 4 -3.79 13.33 8.03
N LEU A 5 -4.94 13.73 8.57
CA LEU A 5 -6.19 13.84 7.82
C LEU A 5 -6.15 14.88 6.70
N PHE A 6 -5.18 15.80 6.72
CA PHE A 6 -5.05 16.90 5.76
C PHE A 6 -3.87 16.74 4.80
N ASP A 7 -3.07 15.67 4.95
CA ASP A 7 -1.95 15.38 4.06
C ASP A 7 -1.87 13.88 3.80
N LEU A 8 -2.29 13.49 2.59
CA LEU A 8 -2.28 12.09 2.15
C LEU A 8 -0.86 11.53 2.06
N LYS A 9 0.11 12.34 1.61
CA LYS A 9 1.50 11.89 1.42
C LYS A 9 2.16 11.63 2.77
N ASP A 10 1.93 12.50 3.76
CA ASP A 10 2.35 12.28 5.15
C ASP A 10 1.67 11.05 5.75
N THR A 11 0.36 10.86 5.50
CA THR A 11 -0.36 9.66 5.93
C THR A 11 0.23 8.38 5.35
N CYS A 12 0.50 8.31 4.04
CA CYS A 12 1.14 7.15 3.43
C CYS A 12 2.51 6.86 4.06
N LYS A 13 3.34 7.89 4.28
CA LYS A 13 4.63 7.75 4.95
C LYS A 13 4.48 7.15 6.35
N ARG A 14 3.56 7.66 7.17
CA ARG A 14 3.31 7.19 8.54
C ARG A 14 2.79 5.76 8.59
N ILE A 15 1.92 5.39 7.64
CA ILE A 15 1.44 4.00 7.52
C ILE A 15 2.62 3.08 7.21
N ARG A 16 3.44 3.39 6.21
CA ARG A 16 4.63 2.59 5.87
C ARG A 16 5.58 2.44 7.06
N GLU A 17 5.87 3.53 7.77
CA GLU A 17 6.74 3.50 8.97
C GLU A 17 6.16 2.67 10.12
N ALA A 18 4.84 2.71 10.31
CA ALA A 18 4.20 1.85 11.30
C ALA A 18 4.28 0.38 10.91
N TYR A 19 4.06 0.04 9.63
CA TYR A 19 4.15 -1.33 9.14
C TYR A 19 5.57 -1.89 9.23
N ARG A 20 6.60 -1.09 8.95
CA ARG A 20 8.00 -1.49 9.16
C ARG A 20 8.26 -1.95 10.60
N LYS A 21 7.66 -1.28 11.58
CA LYS A 21 7.79 -1.61 13.01
C LYS A 21 6.94 -2.81 13.44
N ILE A 22 5.80 -3.06 12.78
CA ILE A 22 4.88 -4.18 13.06
C ILE A 22 5.40 -5.48 12.46
N LEU A 23 5.79 -5.43 11.17
CA LEU A 23 6.81 -6.30 10.60
C LEU A 23 8.10 -6.13 11.45
N ALA A 24 9.28 -6.65 11.21
CA ALA A 24 10.38 -6.65 12.22
C ALA A 24 10.07 -7.37 13.57
N THR A 25 8.90 -7.26 14.20
CA THR A 25 8.50 -8.10 15.36
C THR A 25 8.29 -9.56 14.98
N GLY A 26 8.07 -9.84 13.69
CA GLY A 26 7.71 -11.19 13.23
C GLY A 26 6.21 -11.49 13.26
N CYS A 27 5.37 -10.57 13.72
CA CYS A 27 3.93 -10.75 13.66
C CYS A 27 3.39 -10.72 12.22
N ILE A 28 2.23 -11.34 12.03
CA ILE A 28 1.44 -11.28 10.79
C ILE A 28 0.35 -10.23 10.99
N PRO A 29 0.40 -9.09 10.29
CA PRO A 29 -0.58 -8.02 10.48
C PRO A 29 -1.94 -8.38 9.85
N LEU A 30 -3.01 -8.19 10.63
CA LEU A 30 -4.37 -8.13 10.12
C LEU A 30 -4.87 -6.69 10.22
N THR A 31 -5.34 -6.15 9.10
CA THR A 31 -5.62 -4.72 8.94
C THR A 31 -7.10 -4.47 8.77
N MET A 32 -7.65 -3.56 9.58
CA MET A 32 -8.97 -2.97 9.32
C MET A 32 -8.75 -1.58 8.75
N GLY A 33 -9.26 -1.35 7.53
CA GLY A 33 -8.87 -0.22 6.71
C GLY A 33 -9.62 1.09 6.96
N GLY A 34 -9.22 2.08 6.16
CA GLY A 34 -10.10 2.98 5.43
C GLY A 34 -10.16 2.52 3.96
N ASP A 35 -10.23 3.43 2.98
CA ASP A 35 -10.25 3.05 1.55
C ASP A 35 -8.95 2.37 1.05
N HIS A 36 -8.96 1.92 -0.21
CA HIS A 36 -7.89 1.10 -0.80
C HIS A 36 -6.52 1.79 -0.92
N THR A 37 -6.43 3.10 -0.71
CA THR A 37 -5.15 3.83 -0.76
C THR A 37 -4.14 3.29 0.27
N ILE A 38 -4.63 2.74 1.40
CA ILE A 38 -3.76 2.19 2.45
C ILE A 38 -2.94 0.98 1.99
N ALA A 39 -3.38 0.25 0.96
CA ALA A 39 -2.69 -0.95 0.48
C ALA A 39 -1.28 -0.61 -0.04
N TYR A 40 -1.13 0.54 -0.70
CA TYR A 40 0.14 0.96 -1.28
C TYR A 40 1.28 1.12 -0.25
N PRO A 41 1.19 1.97 0.79
CA PRO A 41 2.25 2.09 1.80
C PRO A 41 2.45 0.82 2.65
N ILE A 42 1.41 -0.02 2.79
CA ILE A 42 1.53 -1.32 3.46
C ILE A 42 2.40 -2.26 2.63
N LEU A 43 2.11 -2.40 1.33
CA LEU A 43 2.86 -3.25 0.41
C LEU A 43 4.31 -2.79 0.25
N GLN A 44 4.58 -1.49 0.31
CA GLN A 44 5.96 -0.98 0.39
C GLN A 44 6.72 -1.58 1.59
N ALA A 45 6.14 -1.53 2.79
CA ALA A 45 6.79 -2.08 3.98
C ALA A 45 6.89 -3.62 3.95
N VAL A 46 5.89 -4.31 3.38
CA VAL A 46 5.91 -5.77 3.21
C VAL A 46 7.02 -6.18 2.24
N ALA A 47 7.10 -5.53 1.08
CA ALA A 47 8.09 -5.85 0.06
C ALA A 47 9.53 -5.54 0.52
N GLU A 48 9.72 -4.46 1.29
CA GLU A 48 11.03 -4.16 1.92
C GLU A 48 11.52 -5.29 2.83
N ARG A 49 10.62 -6.03 3.48
CA ARG A 49 10.99 -7.14 4.37
C ARG A 49 11.13 -8.47 3.63
N HIS A 50 10.29 -8.72 2.64
CA HIS A 50 10.10 -10.04 2.04
C HIS A 50 10.54 -10.15 0.58
N GLY A 51 10.91 -9.05 -0.06
CA GLY A 51 10.99 -8.96 -1.52
C GLY A 51 9.59 -8.80 -2.15
N PRO A 52 9.49 -8.75 -3.50
CA PRO A 52 8.20 -8.71 -4.18
C PRO A 52 7.30 -9.87 -3.73
N VAL A 53 6.03 -9.59 -3.48
CA VAL A 53 5.07 -10.59 -2.96
C VAL A 53 3.93 -10.86 -3.94
N GLY A 54 3.39 -12.07 -3.91
CA GLY A 54 2.13 -12.38 -4.59
C GLY A 54 0.94 -11.67 -3.94
N LEU A 55 -0.12 -11.44 -4.73
CA LEU A 55 -1.34 -10.78 -4.27
C LEU A 55 -2.57 -11.60 -4.67
N VAL A 56 -3.43 -11.88 -3.70
CA VAL A 56 -4.81 -12.31 -3.96
C VAL A 56 -5.70 -11.10 -3.69
N HIS A 57 -6.28 -10.53 -4.74
CA HIS A 57 -7.11 -9.32 -4.69
C HIS A 57 -8.54 -9.66 -5.07
N VAL A 58 -9.47 -9.38 -4.15
CA VAL A 58 -10.91 -9.59 -4.36
C VAL A 58 -11.57 -8.22 -4.27
N ASP A 59 -12.01 -7.72 -5.41
CA ASP A 59 -12.63 -6.41 -5.54
C ASP A 59 -13.48 -6.39 -6.83
N ALA A 60 -14.44 -5.48 -6.89
CA ALA A 60 -15.17 -5.21 -8.12
C ALA A 60 -14.32 -4.44 -9.14
N HIS A 61 -13.26 -3.76 -8.69
CA HIS A 61 -12.41 -2.91 -9.51
C HIS A 61 -10.96 -3.41 -9.51
N ALA A 62 -10.23 -3.14 -10.61
CA ALA A 62 -8.83 -3.53 -10.72
C ALA A 62 -7.87 -2.66 -9.88
N ASP A 63 -8.24 -1.40 -9.61
CA ASP A 63 -7.42 -0.45 -8.84
C ASP A 63 -5.99 -0.24 -9.40
N THR A 64 -5.89 -0.25 -10.73
CA THR A 64 -4.65 -0.07 -11.51
C THR A 64 -4.65 1.19 -12.39
N SER A 65 -5.43 2.21 -12.05
CA SER A 65 -5.40 3.47 -12.80
C SER A 65 -4.04 4.16 -12.65
N ASP A 66 -3.58 4.84 -13.70
CA ASP A 66 -2.29 5.53 -13.64
C ASP A 66 -2.37 6.84 -12.84
N VAL A 67 -3.32 7.71 -13.19
CA VAL A 67 -3.56 9.04 -12.59
C VAL A 67 -5.06 9.24 -12.41
N VAL A 68 -5.47 9.79 -11.26
CA VAL A 68 -6.86 10.16 -10.97
C VAL A 68 -6.89 11.64 -10.58
N LEU A 69 -7.65 12.45 -11.31
CA LEU A 69 -7.77 13.89 -11.07
C LEU A 69 -6.42 14.64 -10.97
N GLY A 70 -5.40 14.17 -11.71
CA GLY A 70 -4.06 14.75 -11.69
C GLY A 70 -3.10 14.15 -10.65
N GLU A 71 -3.57 13.27 -9.76
CA GLU A 71 -2.76 12.65 -8.71
C GLU A 71 -2.43 11.18 -9.00
N LYS A 72 -1.21 10.77 -8.67
CA LYS A 72 -0.71 9.37 -8.83
C LYS A 72 -1.11 8.46 -7.68
N ILE A 73 -1.44 9.01 -6.51
CA ILE A 73 -1.75 8.28 -5.28
C ILE A 73 -3.22 8.50 -4.92
N GLY A 74 -4.00 7.42 -4.95
CA GLY A 74 -5.40 7.39 -4.52
C GLY A 74 -5.94 5.96 -4.54
N HIS A 75 -7.21 5.78 -4.15
CA HIS A 75 -7.78 4.45 -3.93
C HIS A 75 -7.85 3.58 -5.20
N GLY A 76 -7.97 4.18 -6.39
CA GLY A 76 -8.00 3.46 -7.67
C GLY A 76 -6.64 3.27 -8.35
N THR A 77 -5.53 3.67 -7.71
CA THR A 77 -4.17 3.57 -8.27
C THR A 77 -3.18 2.65 -7.53
N PRO A 78 -3.48 2.02 -6.36
CA PRO A 78 -2.44 1.44 -5.52
C PRO A 78 -1.66 0.33 -6.22
N PHE A 79 -2.34 -0.58 -6.93
CA PHE A 79 -1.66 -1.73 -7.52
C PHE A 79 -0.85 -1.40 -8.75
N ARG A 80 -1.21 -0.33 -9.49
CA ARG A 80 -0.35 0.21 -10.55
C ARG A 80 0.97 0.70 -9.98
N ARG A 81 0.95 1.45 -8.86
CA ARG A 81 2.17 1.87 -8.15
C ARG A 81 2.98 0.68 -7.69
N CYS A 82 2.32 -0.32 -7.10
CA CYS A 82 3.01 -1.49 -6.57
C CYS A 82 3.72 -2.31 -7.66
N VAL A 83 3.13 -2.45 -8.85
CA VAL A 83 3.80 -3.13 -9.97
C VAL A 83 4.97 -2.29 -10.51
N GLU A 84 4.78 -0.98 -10.71
CA GLU A 84 5.85 -0.10 -11.22
C GLU A 84 7.06 -0.02 -10.28
N GLU A 85 6.84 -0.15 -8.97
CA GLU A 85 7.90 -0.16 -7.94
C GLU A 85 8.45 -1.56 -7.63
N GLY A 86 7.96 -2.61 -8.30
CA GLY A 86 8.42 -3.98 -8.06
C GLY A 86 8.06 -4.52 -6.67
N LEU A 87 6.96 -4.06 -6.08
CA LEU A 87 6.47 -4.52 -4.78
C LEU A 87 5.65 -5.82 -4.90
N LEU A 88 5.06 -6.05 -6.07
CA LEU A 88 4.29 -7.25 -6.39
C LEU A 88 5.06 -8.13 -7.37
N ASP A 89 5.04 -9.43 -7.12
CA ASP A 89 5.48 -10.40 -8.11
C ASP A 89 4.37 -10.66 -9.13
N CYS A 90 4.71 -10.55 -10.40
CA CYS A 90 3.78 -10.67 -11.54
C CYS A 90 4.20 -11.79 -12.51
N ASN A 91 5.14 -12.65 -12.11
CA ASN A 91 5.63 -13.78 -12.91
C ASN A 91 5.09 -15.13 -12.43
#